data_AF-A0A9E5VZW8-F1
#
_entry.id   AF-A0A9E5VZW8-F1
#
_cell.length_a   1.000
_cell.length_b   1.000
_cell.length_c   1.000
_cell.angle_alpha   90.00
_cell.angle_beta   90.00
_cell.angle_gamma   90.00
#
_symmetry.space_group_name_H-M   'P 1'
#
loop_
_entity.id
_entity.type
_entity.pdbx_description
1 polymer ?
#
loop_
_entity_poly.entity_id
_entity_poly.type
_entity_poly.pdbx_seq_one_letter_code
_entity_poly.pdbx_strand_id
1 'polypeptide(L)'
;MKIPITIGVTGHRDLRENDIPALRSEVAGQLGQIRAKYPNSPIRILSSLATGGDTLCAQEALKLGIELVCPLPMPLEDYRKDFSEEELPVFESLLSAAKEYFTVEGGSADKTGLERGYRLAGLYIAKHCHVLMALWDGSPAKRDGCGTAEAVDFMLSGVDSLDKDPFSRTGFEAAVIHILTPRASRPQETFSIKTTLIENKPGIPGEAMKQTERFNKDSASVEDNPGNPPAKGEIVLRAGKKAGIMGDVYRTVSRLSGINQKKYLSSMKTLSILAIFMALSLLIYGSSETKLYLAGYGIMLALSALVLFVSEKRDYHGKYLQYRVLSETLRAQFFLCCANIEDNITEQFTWTQKTDSLWIKKALDSLLVGGKGESKVSTEEIKTAWIVGQLNYHLSARKKNSRKHKLNKGTSGAVFVLSLVALLAVGAAEFFFPEYLDKVLPLGGHKLLLLLNSNEDITLRSLLSLILSILPICALFFSNYYGKLSLERKIEDNDKMAVLYQTAKEACENSTCEPCDLFFRLAREEIIESGNWFCYCRGNSLGVEL
;
A
#
# COMPACT_ATOMS: atom_id res chain seq x y z
N MET A 1 3.36 7.88 13.53
CA MET A 1 1.88 8.01 13.42
C MET A 1 1.30 6.76 12.79
N LYS A 2 0.18 6.26 13.30
CA LYS A 2 -0.49 5.03 12.84
C LYS A 2 -1.76 5.36 12.05
N ILE A 3 -2.15 4.47 11.13
CA ILE A 3 -3.37 4.58 10.34
C ILE A 3 -4.51 3.91 11.12
N PRO A 4 -5.61 4.61 11.47
CA PRO A 4 -6.69 3.99 12.22
C PRO A 4 -7.49 3.00 11.37
N ILE A 5 -8.02 1.96 12.02
CA ILE A 5 -9.11 1.15 11.46
C ILE A 5 -10.42 1.81 11.89
N THR A 6 -11.11 2.39 10.91
CA THR A 6 -12.36 3.14 11.13
C THR A 6 -13.57 2.23 10.92
N ILE A 7 -14.43 2.18 11.92
CA ILE A 7 -15.73 1.50 11.92
C ILE A 7 -16.80 2.59 11.80
N GLY A 8 -17.56 2.56 10.72
CA GLY A 8 -18.73 3.43 10.55
C GLY A 8 -19.89 2.86 11.35
N VAL A 9 -20.77 3.70 11.88
CA VAL A 9 -21.98 3.27 12.59
C VAL A 9 -23.20 3.85 11.92
N THR A 10 -24.23 3.03 11.77
CA THR A 10 -25.57 3.48 11.44
C THR A 10 -26.60 2.61 12.15
N GLY A 11 -27.64 3.21 12.72
CA GLY A 11 -28.68 2.45 13.40
C GLY A 11 -30.05 3.11 13.38
N HIS A 12 -31.09 2.30 13.59
CA HIS A 12 -32.46 2.80 13.74
C HIS A 12 -32.61 3.65 15.01
N ARG A 13 -33.48 4.66 14.95
CA ARG A 13 -33.78 5.55 16.09
C ARG A 13 -34.70 4.90 17.12
N ASP A 14 -35.67 4.11 16.66
CA ASP A 14 -36.73 3.51 17.46
C ASP A 14 -36.38 2.07 17.88
N LEU A 15 -35.37 1.92 18.74
CA LEU A 15 -34.96 0.63 19.31
C LEU A 15 -36.02 0.09 20.29
N ARG A 16 -36.20 -1.25 20.34
CA ARG A 16 -37.06 -1.89 21.35
C ARG A 16 -36.35 -1.96 22.70
N GLU A 17 -36.97 -1.47 23.77
CA GLU A 17 -36.36 -1.40 25.11
C GLU A 17 -35.83 -2.75 25.60
N ASN A 18 -36.60 -3.83 25.40
CA ASN A 18 -36.24 -5.18 25.81
C ASN A 18 -34.98 -5.72 25.11
N ASP A 19 -34.63 -5.20 23.93
CA ASP A 19 -33.46 -5.65 23.17
C ASP A 19 -32.19 -4.90 23.52
N ILE A 20 -32.30 -3.70 24.11
CA ILE A 20 -31.17 -2.81 24.39
C ILE A 20 -30.02 -3.52 25.13
N PRO A 21 -30.26 -4.31 26.20
CA PRO A 21 -29.18 -5.00 26.91
C PRO A 21 -28.41 -5.98 26.02
N ALA A 22 -29.13 -6.73 25.19
CA ALA A 22 -28.53 -7.72 24.30
C ALA A 22 -27.83 -7.05 23.10
N LEU A 23 -28.38 -5.96 22.55
CA LEU A 23 -27.72 -5.15 21.53
C LEU A 23 -26.42 -4.54 22.05
N ARG A 24 -26.40 -4.03 23.29
CA ARG A 24 -25.16 -3.52 23.93
C ARG A 24 -24.11 -4.62 24.06
N SER A 25 -24.50 -5.80 24.53
CA SER A 25 -23.59 -6.95 24.66
C SER A 25 -23.00 -7.34 23.31
N GLU A 26 -23.83 -7.37 22.26
CA GLU A 26 -23.38 -7.75 20.92
C GLU A 26 -22.44 -6.71 20.31
N VAL A 27 -22.78 -5.42 20.40
CA VAL A 27 -21.91 -4.33 19.94
C VAL A 27 -20.57 -4.35 20.67
N ALA A 28 -20.57 -4.47 22.01
CA ALA A 28 -19.35 -4.56 22.79
C ALA A 28 -18.51 -5.79 22.41
N GLY A 29 -19.16 -6.93 22.15
CA GLY A 29 -18.52 -8.15 21.66
C GLY A 29 -17.82 -7.96 20.31
N GLN A 30 -18.51 -7.37 19.32
CA GLN A 30 -17.95 -7.12 17.99
C GLN A 30 -16.77 -6.13 18.03
N LEU A 31 -16.93 -5.01 18.76
CA LEU A 31 -15.84 -4.03 18.94
C LEU A 31 -14.64 -4.64 19.67
N GLY A 32 -14.89 -5.47 20.70
CA GLY A 32 -13.87 -6.21 21.42
C GLY A 32 -13.09 -7.18 20.53
N GLN A 33 -13.78 -7.93 19.66
CA GLN A 33 -13.15 -8.85 18.70
C GLN A 33 -12.26 -8.12 17.69
N ILE A 34 -12.72 -6.99 17.13
CA ILE A 34 -11.93 -6.19 16.20
C ILE A 34 -10.67 -5.67 16.88
N ARG A 35 -10.79 -5.12 18.10
CA ARG A 35 -9.65 -4.63 18.88
C ARG A 35 -8.63 -5.73 19.20
N ALA A 36 -9.11 -6.92 19.56
CA ALA A 36 -8.24 -8.07 19.84
C ALA A 36 -7.52 -8.57 18.57
N LYS A 37 -8.18 -8.50 17.42
CA LYS A 37 -7.63 -8.94 16.13
C LYS A 37 -6.58 -7.98 15.56
N TYR A 38 -6.69 -6.69 15.83
CA TYR A 38 -5.82 -5.64 15.29
C TYR A 38 -5.16 -4.79 16.40
N PRO A 39 -4.30 -5.40 17.26
CA PRO A 39 -3.77 -4.75 18.45
C PRO A 39 -2.77 -3.62 18.16
N ASN A 40 -2.14 -3.59 16.98
CA ASN A 40 -1.19 -2.53 16.63
C ASN A 40 -1.88 -1.32 15.97
N SER A 41 -3.16 -1.40 15.65
CA SER A 41 -3.93 -0.36 14.97
C SER A 41 -4.88 0.36 15.92
N PRO A 42 -4.89 1.71 15.94
CA PRO A 42 -5.94 2.46 16.62
C PRO A 42 -7.30 2.12 16.00
N ILE A 43 -8.30 1.85 16.84
CA ILE A 43 -9.68 1.68 16.38
C ILE A 43 -10.40 3.02 16.57
N ARG A 44 -11.19 3.41 15.55
CA ARG A 44 -12.01 4.62 15.57
C ARG A 44 -13.45 4.29 15.19
N ILE A 45 -14.40 4.92 15.86
CA ILE A 45 -15.83 4.92 15.51
C ILE A 45 -16.19 6.24 14.83
N LEU A 46 -16.91 6.13 13.72
CA LEU A 46 -17.45 7.24 12.96
C LEU A 46 -18.98 7.17 13.01
N SER A 47 -19.62 8.11 13.70
CA SER A 47 -21.09 8.13 13.92
C SER A 47 -21.63 9.55 13.94
N SER A 48 -22.82 9.76 13.38
CA SER A 48 -23.50 11.07 13.47
C SER A 48 -24.21 11.28 14.81
N LEU A 49 -24.18 10.31 15.73
CA LEU A 49 -24.83 10.36 17.04
C LEU A 49 -26.35 10.55 17.00
N ALA A 50 -27.00 10.04 15.95
CA ALA A 50 -28.46 9.98 15.93
C ALA A 50 -28.99 9.17 17.14
N THR A 51 -30.12 9.57 17.70
CA THR A 51 -30.76 8.83 18.81
C THR A 51 -30.92 7.36 18.47
N GLY A 52 -30.78 6.46 19.44
CA GLY A 52 -31.00 5.03 19.26
C GLY A 52 -29.69 4.30 18.97
N GLY A 53 -29.63 3.58 17.85
CA GLY A 53 -28.50 2.69 17.53
C GLY A 53 -27.14 3.38 17.49
N ASP A 54 -27.06 4.58 16.92
CA ASP A 54 -25.84 5.38 16.84
C ASP A 54 -25.31 5.74 18.24
N THR A 55 -26.15 6.33 19.11
CA THR A 55 -25.77 6.63 20.50
C THR A 55 -25.40 5.39 21.32
N LEU A 56 -26.09 4.26 21.12
CA LEU A 56 -25.78 2.99 21.80
C LEU A 56 -24.37 2.52 21.44
N CYS A 57 -24.04 2.50 20.15
CA CYS A 57 -22.71 2.13 19.67
C CYS A 57 -21.62 3.08 20.16
N ALA A 58 -21.87 4.39 20.16
CA ALA A 58 -20.93 5.39 20.66
C ALA A 58 -20.64 5.18 22.16
N GLN A 59 -21.66 4.91 22.98
CA GLN A 59 -21.49 4.63 24.41
C GLN A 59 -20.64 3.37 24.66
N GLU A 60 -20.92 2.27 23.97
CA GLU A 60 -20.14 1.03 24.14
C GLU A 60 -18.70 1.19 23.63
N ALA A 61 -18.48 1.96 22.56
CA ALA A 61 -17.15 2.27 22.07
C ALA A 61 -16.32 3.06 23.10
N LEU A 62 -16.89 4.10 23.70
CA LEU A 62 -16.21 4.91 24.70
C LEU A 62 -15.87 4.11 25.97
N LYS A 63 -16.76 3.20 26.42
CA LYS A 63 -16.46 2.27 27.52
C LYS A 63 -15.25 1.37 27.23
N LEU A 64 -15.02 1.04 25.96
CA LEU A 64 -13.87 0.27 25.50
C LEU A 64 -12.63 1.14 25.22
N GLY A 65 -12.69 2.46 25.47
CA GLY A 65 -11.60 3.40 25.20
C GLY A 65 -11.35 3.61 23.70
N ILE A 66 -12.35 3.36 22.85
CA ILE A 66 -12.26 3.54 21.40
C ILE A 66 -12.54 5.00 21.06
N GLU A 67 -11.74 5.55 20.14
CA GLU A 67 -11.86 6.93 19.67
C GLU A 67 -13.18 7.17 18.93
N LEU A 68 -13.92 8.21 19.28
CA LEU A 68 -15.16 8.62 18.61
C LEU A 68 -14.91 9.89 17.78
N VAL A 69 -15.36 9.89 16.52
CA VAL A 69 -15.36 11.06 15.63
C VAL A 69 -16.76 11.25 15.04
N CYS A 70 -17.27 12.47 15.05
CA CYS A 70 -18.68 12.75 14.76
C CYS A 70 -18.89 13.64 13.52
N PRO A 71 -19.10 13.06 12.33
CA PRO A 71 -19.59 13.80 11.17
C PRO A 71 -21.08 14.12 11.36
N LEU A 72 -21.39 15.40 11.58
CA LEU A 72 -22.74 15.90 11.81
C LEU A 72 -23.43 16.23 10.48
N PRO A 73 -24.75 15.98 10.36
CA PRO A 73 -25.50 16.25 9.12
C PRO A 73 -25.74 17.74 8.85
N MET A 74 -25.61 18.58 9.88
CA MET A 74 -25.86 20.02 9.83
C MET A 74 -25.04 20.71 10.93
N PRO A 75 -24.99 22.06 10.97
CA PRO A 75 -24.33 22.79 12.06
C PRO A 75 -24.85 22.37 13.43
N LEU A 76 -23.96 22.32 14.42
CA LEU A 76 -24.26 21.81 15.77
C LEU A 76 -25.50 22.48 16.39
N GLU A 77 -25.63 23.79 16.26
CA GLU A 77 -26.75 24.56 16.83
C GLU A 77 -28.11 24.18 16.22
N ASP A 78 -28.13 23.75 14.95
CA ASP A 78 -29.34 23.27 14.31
C ASP A 78 -29.59 21.82 14.67
N TYR A 79 -28.54 20.99 14.72
CA TYR A 79 -28.69 19.57 15.03
C TYR A 79 -29.20 19.32 16.45
N ARG A 80 -28.83 20.18 17.42
CA ARG A 80 -29.36 20.14 18.80
C ARG A 80 -30.88 20.20 18.87
N LYS A 81 -31.54 20.87 17.91
CA LYS A 81 -33.00 21.04 17.88
C LYS A 81 -33.73 19.74 17.52
N ASP A 82 -33.01 18.75 16.98
CA ASP A 82 -33.57 17.47 16.56
C ASP A 82 -33.59 16.41 17.68
N PHE A 83 -33.17 16.78 18.89
CA PHE A 83 -33.16 15.95 20.10
C PHE A 83 -34.21 16.41 21.11
N SER A 84 -34.86 15.46 21.79
CA SER A 84 -35.77 15.74 22.90
C SER A 84 -35.01 16.18 24.17
N GLU A 85 -35.72 16.71 25.17
CA GLU A 85 -35.12 17.11 26.46
C GLU A 85 -34.42 15.94 27.19
N GLU A 86 -34.84 14.71 26.94
CA GLU A 86 -34.25 13.49 27.52
C GLU A 86 -33.03 13.01 26.73
N GLU A 87 -33.02 13.21 25.41
CA GLU A 87 -31.96 12.74 24.51
C GLU A 87 -30.77 13.70 24.46
N LEU A 88 -31.04 15.01 24.56
CA LEU A 88 -30.03 16.06 24.43
C LEU A 88 -28.87 15.93 25.43
N PRO A 89 -29.07 15.63 26.73
CA PRO A 89 -27.96 15.42 27.67
C PRO A 89 -27.05 14.26 27.29
N VAL A 90 -27.62 13.18 26.73
CA VAL A 90 -26.84 12.02 26.26
C VAL A 90 -26.01 12.40 25.04
N PHE A 91 -26.61 13.09 24.08
CA PHE A 91 -25.91 13.58 22.89
C PHE A 91 -24.75 14.51 23.26
N GLU A 92 -24.97 15.50 24.14
CA GLU A 92 -23.93 16.43 24.59
C GLU A 92 -22.80 15.72 25.36
N SER A 93 -23.15 14.73 26.20
CA SER A 93 -22.16 13.92 26.90
C SER A 93 -21.30 13.09 25.94
N LEU A 94 -21.87 12.58 24.84
CA LEU A 94 -21.14 11.82 23.84
C LEU A 94 -20.29 12.73 22.95
N LEU A 95 -20.84 13.87 22.54
CA LEU A 95 -20.15 14.84 21.70
C LEU A 95 -18.95 15.45 22.43
N SER A 96 -19.07 15.75 23.72
CA SER A 96 -17.96 16.24 24.55
C SER A 96 -16.87 15.20 24.78
N ALA A 97 -17.20 13.91 24.76
CA ALA A 97 -16.24 12.81 24.81
C ALA A 97 -15.62 12.48 23.44
N ALA A 98 -16.21 12.97 22.34
CA ALA A 98 -15.68 12.75 21.00
C ALA A 98 -14.35 13.49 20.82
N LYS A 99 -13.42 12.88 20.07
CA LYS A 99 -12.13 13.50 19.76
C LYS A 99 -12.28 14.70 18.83
N GLU A 100 -13.24 14.62 17.91
CA GLU A 100 -13.53 15.66 16.92
C GLU A 100 -14.96 15.50 16.41
N TYR A 101 -15.62 16.62 16.15
CA TYR A 101 -16.85 16.67 15.37
C TYR A 101 -16.73 17.74 14.29
N PHE A 102 -17.47 17.58 13.21
CA PHE A 102 -17.50 18.52 12.09
C PHE A 102 -18.79 18.35 11.28
N THR A 103 -19.23 19.40 10.60
CA THR A 103 -20.40 19.34 9.72
C THR A 103 -20.00 18.81 8.34
N VAL A 104 -20.74 17.83 7.83
CA VAL A 104 -20.64 17.38 6.44
C VAL A 104 -21.36 18.40 5.55
N GLU A 105 -20.65 18.98 4.58
CA GLU A 105 -21.24 19.99 3.69
C GLU A 105 -22.26 19.40 2.71
N GLY A 106 -23.24 20.22 2.34
CA GLY A 106 -24.23 19.89 1.31
C GLY A 106 -25.69 19.88 1.79
N GLY A 107 -25.94 20.13 3.07
CA GLY A 107 -27.27 20.45 3.61
C GLY A 107 -27.62 21.94 3.45
N SER A 108 -28.90 22.23 3.22
CA SER A 108 -29.50 23.58 3.26
C SER A 108 -30.61 23.64 4.32
N ALA A 109 -31.04 24.84 4.70
CA ALA A 109 -31.99 25.03 5.82
C ALA A 109 -33.45 24.64 5.49
N ASP A 110 -33.78 24.39 4.23
CA ASP A 110 -35.08 23.87 3.78
C ASP A 110 -35.21 22.37 4.06
N LYS A 111 -36.45 21.84 4.08
CA LYS A 111 -36.71 20.41 4.39
C LYS A 111 -35.92 19.45 3.51
N THR A 112 -35.85 19.74 2.21
CA THR A 112 -35.06 19.01 1.22
C THR A 112 -33.56 19.08 1.52
N GLY A 113 -33.07 20.21 2.03
CA GLY A 113 -31.71 20.38 2.49
C GLY A 113 -31.38 19.62 3.78
N LEU A 114 -32.32 19.53 4.72
CA LEU A 114 -32.18 18.77 5.96
C LEU A 114 -32.06 17.27 5.68
N GLU A 115 -33.00 16.71 4.91
CA GLU A 115 -32.96 15.29 4.52
C GLU A 115 -31.67 14.96 3.74
N ARG A 116 -31.22 15.88 2.89
CA ARG A 116 -29.95 15.78 2.19
C ARG A 116 -28.75 15.78 3.14
N GLY A 117 -28.74 16.62 4.17
CA GLY A 117 -27.68 16.65 5.19
C GLY A 117 -27.53 15.31 5.91
N TYR A 118 -28.66 14.73 6.35
CA TYR A 118 -28.70 13.40 6.96
C TYR A 118 -28.18 12.31 6.01
N ARG A 119 -28.64 12.34 4.76
CA ARG A 119 -28.19 11.41 3.74
C ARG A 119 -26.67 11.52 3.53
N LEU A 120 -26.16 12.72 3.28
CA LEU A 120 -24.74 12.96 3.04
C LEU A 120 -23.86 12.55 4.22
N ALA A 121 -24.31 12.75 5.46
CA ALA A 121 -23.58 12.27 6.64
C ALA A 121 -23.50 10.73 6.67
N GLY A 122 -24.59 10.03 6.37
CA GLY A 122 -24.60 8.57 6.25
C GLY A 122 -23.67 8.05 5.15
N LEU A 123 -23.71 8.68 3.96
CA LEU A 123 -22.81 8.34 2.84
C LEU A 123 -21.35 8.63 3.18
N TYR A 124 -21.07 9.75 3.86
CA TYR A 124 -19.73 10.08 4.34
C TYR A 124 -19.21 8.99 5.29
N ILE A 125 -20.02 8.56 6.26
CA ILE A 125 -19.64 7.48 7.19
C ILE A 125 -19.31 6.19 6.44
N ALA A 126 -20.18 5.77 5.54
CA ALA A 126 -19.99 4.56 4.76
C ALA A 126 -18.73 4.63 3.86
N LYS A 127 -18.50 5.76 3.19
CA LYS A 127 -17.32 5.99 2.35
C LYS A 127 -16.01 5.93 3.14
N HIS A 128 -15.98 6.53 4.33
CA HIS A 128 -14.76 6.72 5.10
C HIS A 128 -14.44 5.58 6.11
N CYS A 129 -15.21 4.49 6.09
CA CYS A 129 -15.01 3.34 6.97
C CYS A 129 -14.37 2.12 6.27
N HIS A 130 -13.71 1.27 7.06
CA HIS A 130 -13.28 -0.05 6.62
C HIS A 130 -14.44 -1.05 6.67
N VAL A 131 -15.32 -0.88 7.66
CA VAL A 131 -16.50 -1.71 7.89
C VAL A 131 -17.61 -0.84 8.48
N LEU A 132 -18.83 -1.04 8.01
CA LEU A 132 -20.03 -0.36 8.53
C LEU A 132 -20.74 -1.29 9.52
N MET A 133 -20.90 -0.86 10.77
CA MET A 133 -21.74 -1.54 11.76
C MET A 133 -23.16 -0.99 11.66
N ALA A 134 -24.10 -1.86 11.26
CA ALA A 134 -25.47 -1.50 10.98
C ALA A 134 -26.44 -2.16 11.97
N LEU A 135 -27.08 -1.37 12.82
CA LEU A 135 -28.20 -1.80 13.68
C LEU A 135 -29.50 -1.59 12.89
N TRP A 136 -29.83 -2.59 12.07
CA TRP A 136 -30.79 -2.47 10.98
C TRP A 136 -31.73 -3.68 10.93
N ASP A 137 -32.96 -3.47 10.48
CA ASP A 137 -34.03 -4.47 10.39
C ASP A 137 -34.00 -5.28 9.09
N GLY A 138 -33.08 -4.98 8.16
CA GLY A 138 -33.01 -5.64 6.86
C GLY A 138 -33.92 -5.01 5.79
N SER A 139 -34.62 -3.90 6.08
CA SER A 139 -35.53 -3.26 5.13
C SER A 139 -34.78 -2.59 3.96
N PRO A 140 -35.19 -2.77 2.69
CA PRO A 140 -34.49 -2.18 1.55
C PRO A 140 -34.48 -0.65 1.62
N ALA A 141 -33.44 -0.04 1.03
CA ALA A 141 -33.37 1.41 0.86
C ALA A 141 -34.52 1.92 0.00
N LYS A 142 -35.01 3.12 0.31
CA LYS A 142 -35.96 3.85 -0.54
C LYS A 142 -35.16 4.71 -1.50
N ARG A 143 -35.58 4.78 -2.77
CA ARG A 143 -34.98 5.69 -3.75
C ARG A 143 -35.07 7.13 -3.23
N ASP A 144 -33.94 7.84 -3.23
CA ASP A 144 -33.80 9.19 -2.69
C ASP A 144 -34.15 9.30 -1.19
N GLY A 145 -34.11 8.17 -0.48
CA GLY A 145 -34.38 8.10 0.95
C GLY A 145 -33.19 8.55 1.80
N CYS A 146 -33.43 8.65 3.11
CA CYS A 146 -32.39 8.89 4.11
C CYS A 146 -32.44 7.81 5.20
N GLY A 147 -31.34 7.67 5.94
CA GLY A 147 -31.24 6.80 7.12
C GLY A 147 -30.47 5.49 6.89
N THR A 148 -30.66 4.54 7.81
CA THR A 148 -29.83 3.34 7.96
C THR A 148 -29.79 2.46 6.71
N ALA A 149 -30.95 2.23 6.08
CA ALA A 149 -31.03 1.40 4.90
C ALA A 149 -30.27 2.00 3.70
N GLU A 150 -30.29 3.33 3.54
CA GLU A 150 -29.57 4.03 2.47
C GLU A 150 -28.05 3.97 2.69
N ALA A 151 -27.56 4.14 3.92
CA ALA A 151 -26.14 4.02 4.21
C ALA A 151 -25.62 2.58 3.98
N VAL A 152 -26.43 1.57 4.34
CA VAL A 152 -26.12 0.16 4.06
C VAL A 152 -26.14 -0.12 2.55
N ASP A 153 -27.16 0.34 1.83
CA ASP A 153 -27.25 0.17 0.39
C ASP A 153 -26.08 0.85 -0.32
N PHE A 154 -25.73 2.08 0.04
CA PHE A 154 -24.56 2.76 -0.51
C PHE A 154 -23.26 2.02 -0.23
N MET A 155 -23.06 1.51 1.00
CA MET A 155 -21.87 0.73 1.34
C MET A 155 -21.77 -0.52 0.46
N LEU A 156 -22.89 -1.24 0.27
CA LEU A 156 -22.92 -2.48 -0.51
C LEU A 156 -22.90 -2.23 -2.03
N SER A 157 -23.67 -1.29 -2.55
CA SER A 157 -23.72 -1.02 -3.99
C SER A 157 -22.46 -0.27 -4.47
N GLY A 158 -21.87 0.56 -3.60
CA GLY A 158 -20.84 1.52 -3.96
C GLY A 158 -21.36 2.62 -4.89
N VAL A 159 -22.68 2.81 -4.94
CA VAL A 159 -23.38 3.74 -5.82
C VAL A 159 -24.18 4.71 -4.96
N ASP A 160 -23.91 6.01 -5.11
CA ASP A 160 -24.88 7.00 -4.69
C ASP A 160 -26.11 6.82 -5.58
N SER A 161 -27.31 6.60 -5.01
CA SER A 161 -28.55 6.43 -5.80
C SER A 161 -28.83 7.58 -6.78
N LEU A 162 -28.19 8.73 -6.58
CA LEU A 162 -28.23 9.92 -7.43
C LEU A 162 -27.14 9.94 -8.52
N ASP A 163 -26.05 9.19 -8.35
CA ASP A 163 -25.00 9.04 -9.34
C ASP A 163 -25.39 7.99 -10.39
N LYS A 164 -25.25 8.36 -11.67
CA LYS A 164 -25.62 7.52 -12.81
C LYS A 164 -24.43 6.79 -13.42
N ASP A 165 -23.20 7.02 -12.95
CA ASP A 165 -22.02 6.38 -13.54
C ASP A 165 -21.95 4.87 -13.19
N PRO A 166 -22.11 3.96 -14.16
CA PRO A 166 -21.98 2.53 -13.93
C PRO A 166 -20.53 2.08 -13.68
N PHE A 167 -19.54 2.97 -13.71
CA PHE A 167 -18.13 2.63 -13.49
C PHE A 167 -17.53 3.27 -12.22
N SER A 168 -18.27 4.12 -11.50
CA SER A 168 -17.93 4.52 -10.12
C SER A 168 -18.08 3.36 -9.11
N ARG A 169 -18.72 2.26 -9.55
CA ARG A 169 -18.99 1.00 -8.84
C ARG A 169 -17.76 0.40 -8.17
N THR A 170 -17.64 0.57 -6.86
CA THR A 170 -16.64 -0.14 -6.04
C THR A 170 -17.24 -0.94 -4.90
N GLY A 171 -18.46 -1.45 -5.02
CA GLY A 171 -19.09 -2.27 -3.96
C GLY A 171 -18.28 -3.52 -3.55
N PHE A 172 -17.31 -4.00 -4.32
CA PHE A 172 -16.55 -5.21 -3.93
C PHE A 172 -15.75 -5.05 -2.63
N GLU A 173 -15.46 -3.81 -2.20
CA GLU A 173 -14.78 -3.50 -0.95
C GLU A 173 -15.71 -3.38 0.26
N ALA A 174 -17.01 -3.64 0.06
CA ALA A 174 -18.03 -3.47 1.07
C ALA A 174 -17.96 -4.57 2.14
N ALA A 175 -17.98 -4.14 3.41
CA ALA A 175 -18.24 -4.98 4.57
C ALA A 175 -19.24 -4.29 5.48
N VAL A 176 -20.31 -5.00 5.82
CA VAL A 176 -21.32 -4.56 6.79
C VAL A 176 -21.43 -5.59 7.90
N ILE A 177 -21.16 -5.18 9.15
CA ILE A 177 -21.52 -5.96 10.34
C ILE A 177 -22.98 -5.64 10.63
N HIS A 178 -23.87 -6.48 10.12
CA HIS A 178 -25.31 -6.34 10.32
C HIS A 178 -25.71 -6.98 11.63
N ILE A 179 -26.11 -6.14 12.59
CA ILE A 179 -26.75 -6.56 13.83
C ILE A 179 -28.25 -6.39 13.62
N LEU A 180 -28.96 -7.51 13.46
CA LEU A 180 -30.38 -7.48 13.15
C LEU A 180 -31.13 -6.78 14.29
N THR A 181 -31.82 -5.69 13.95
CA THR A 181 -32.43 -4.78 14.93
C THR A 181 -33.81 -4.34 14.42
N PRO A 182 -34.90 -5.03 14.81
CA PRO A 182 -36.25 -4.63 14.45
C PRO A 182 -36.62 -3.27 15.05
N ARG A 183 -37.45 -2.53 14.33
CA ARG A 183 -38.03 -1.26 14.79
C ARG A 183 -39.12 -1.49 15.84
N ALA A 184 -39.19 -0.64 16.85
CA ALA A 184 -40.31 -0.61 17.79
C ALA A 184 -41.63 -0.32 17.07
N SER A 185 -41.60 0.52 16.03
CA SER A 185 -42.76 0.82 15.18
C SER A 185 -43.23 -0.35 14.30
N ARG A 186 -42.40 -1.40 14.12
CA ARG A 186 -42.73 -2.57 13.29
C ARG A 186 -42.31 -3.87 13.99
N PRO A 187 -43.05 -4.30 15.03
CA PRO A 187 -42.67 -5.45 15.83
C PRO A 187 -42.75 -6.77 15.05
N GLN A 188 -41.70 -7.60 15.17
CA GLN A 188 -41.73 -9.02 14.82
C GLN A 188 -41.93 -9.84 16.11
N GLU A 189 -42.89 -10.76 16.09
CA GLU A 189 -43.34 -11.53 17.28
C GLU A 189 -42.29 -12.55 17.78
N THR A 190 -41.46 -13.10 16.89
CA THR A 190 -40.36 -14.03 17.25
C THR A 190 -39.06 -13.50 16.69
N PHE A 191 -38.20 -12.98 17.57
CA PHE A 191 -36.96 -12.34 17.19
C PHE A 191 -35.80 -12.74 18.10
N SER A 192 -34.67 -13.12 17.50
CA SER A 192 -33.39 -13.29 18.18
C SER A 192 -32.36 -12.39 17.52
N ILE A 193 -31.65 -11.58 18.31
CA ILE A 193 -30.54 -10.76 17.81
C ILE A 193 -29.50 -11.68 17.19
N LYS A 194 -29.21 -11.44 15.92
CA LYS A 194 -28.22 -12.18 15.14
C LYS A 194 -27.29 -11.19 14.48
N THR A 195 -25.99 -11.46 14.57
CA THR A 195 -24.96 -10.71 13.86
C THR A 195 -24.53 -11.49 12.63
N THR A 196 -24.50 -10.82 11.50
CA THR A 196 -23.98 -11.36 10.24
C THR A 196 -23.03 -10.38 9.59
N LEU A 197 -21.90 -10.88 9.10
CA LEU A 197 -21.00 -10.11 8.25
C LEU A 197 -21.45 -10.26 6.79
N ILE A 198 -21.85 -9.15 6.17
CA ILE A 198 -22.24 -9.09 4.77
C ILE A 198 -21.05 -8.50 4.00
N GLU A 199 -20.46 -9.29 3.10
CA GLU A 199 -19.37 -8.87 2.22
C GLU A 199 -19.76 -9.17 0.77
N ASN A 200 -19.51 -8.21 -0.13
CA ASN A 200 -19.72 -8.46 -1.57
C ASN A 200 -18.68 -9.40 -2.16
N LYS A 201 -17.44 -9.32 -1.66
CA LYS A 201 -16.39 -10.29 -1.92
C LYS A 201 -15.83 -10.78 -0.59
N PRO A 202 -16.08 -12.04 -0.22
CA PRO A 202 -15.67 -12.58 1.07
C PRO A 202 -14.18 -12.38 1.36
N GLY A 203 -13.87 -11.85 2.54
CA GLY A 203 -12.51 -11.72 3.06
C GLY A 203 -11.70 -10.53 2.53
N ILE A 204 -12.14 -9.83 1.47
CA ILE A 204 -11.39 -8.70 0.90
C ILE A 204 -11.28 -7.51 1.88
N PRO A 205 -12.36 -7.02 2.48
CA PRO A 205 -12.28 -5.95 3.50
C PRO A 205 -11.46 -6.39 4.72
N GLY A 206 -11.58 -7.65 5.12
CA GLY A 206 -10.76 -8.27 6.16
C GLY A 206 -9.26 -8.23 5.85
N GLU A 207 -8.87 -8.45 4.59
CA GLU A 207 -7.49 -8.37 4.12
C GLU A 207 -6.97 -6.93 4.11
N ALA A 208 -7.80 -5.95 3.72
CA ALA A 208 -7.44 -4.54 3.81
C ALA A 208 -7.10 -4.13 5.25
N MET A 209 -7.92 -4.52 6.23
CA MET A 209 -7.65 -4.27 7.65
C MET A 209 -6.38 -4.99 8.14
N LYS A 210 -6.10 -6.22 7.69
CA LYS A 210 -4.85 -6.93 8.03
C LYS A 210 -3.62 -6.20 7.47
N GLN A 211 -3.72 -5.61 6.29
CA GLN A 211 -2.63 -4.87 5.66
C GLN A 211 -2.39 -3.53 6.39
N THR A 212 -3.45 -2.83 6.81
CA THR A 212 -3.36 -1.68 7.71
C THR A 212 -2.66 -2.05 9.04
N GLU A 213 -3.06 -3.15 9.66
CA GLU A 213 -2.42 -3.68 10.88
C GLU A 213 -0.95 -4.03 10.67
N ARG A 214 -0.62 -4.67 9.55
CA ARG A 214 0.76 -5.00 9.18
C ARG A 214 1.61 -3.73 9.04
N PHE A 215 1.08 -2.70 8.38
CA PHE A 215 1.75 -1.40 8.27
C PHE A 215 1.98 -0.76 9.63
N ASN A 216 0.95 -0.73 10.49
CA ASN A 216 1.05 -0.13 11.82
C ASN A 216 2.00 -0.89 12.76
N LYS A 217 2.13 -2.21 12.58
CA LYS A 217 3.14 -3.01 13.27
C LYS A 217 4.55 -2.71 12.76
N ASP A 218 4.72 -2.60 11.45
CA ASP A 218 6.02 -2.29 10.85
C ASP A 218 6.48 -0.85 11.18
N SER A 219 5.55 0.11 11.31
CA SER A 219 5.86 1.52 11.58
C SER A 219 6.53 1.74 12.94
N ALA A 220 6.25 0.90 13.93
CA ALA A 220 6.92 0.93 15.23
C ALA A 220 8.44 0.75 15.12
N SER A 221 8.93 0.07 14.08
CA SER A 221 10.37 -0.16 13.88
C SER A 221 11.16 1.06 13.37
N VAL A 222 10.46 2.14 12.98
CA VAL A 222 11.06 3.34 12.37
C VAL A 222 10.59 4.64 13.01
N GLU A 223 9.87 4.56 14.13
CA GLU A 223 9.28 5.72 14.81
C GLU A 223 10.32 6.77 15.22
N ASP A 224 11.48 6.32 15.71
CA ASP A 224 12.58 7.20 16.16
C ASP A 224 13.37 7.86 15.01
N ASN A 225 13.26 7.33 13.79
CA ASN A 225 14.01 7.83 12.63
C ASN A 225 13.15 7.76 11.35
N PRO A 226 12.12 8.62 11.27
CA PRO A 226 11.21 8.65 10.14
C PRO A 226 11.94 9.15 8.88
N GLY A 227 11.34 8.88 7.72
CA GLY A 227 11.85 9.37 6.44
C GLY A 227 11.69 10.88 6.26
N ASN A 228 12.15 11.36 5.12
CA ASN A 228 12.00 12.78 4.76
C ASN A 228 10.52 13.12 4.51
N PRO A 229 10.06 14.33 4.88
CA PRO A 229 8.70 14.80 4.60
C PRO A 229 8.46 14.99 3.09
N PRO A 230 7.19 15.08 2.65
CA PRO A 230 6.86 15.29 1.24
C PRO A 230 7.25 16.70 0.74
N ALA A 231 7.29 17.67 1.66
CA ALA A 231 7.72 19.05 1.41
C ALA A 231 8.61 19.56 2.56
N LYS A 232 9.34 20.67 2.32
CA LYS A 232 10.19 21.30 3.34
C LYS A 232 9.36 22.00 4.43
N GLY A 233 9.97 22.17 5.61
CA GLY A 233 9.31 22.42 6.90
C GLY A 233 8.19 23.47 6.93
N GLU A 234 8.38 24.63 6.31
CA GLU A 234 7.40 25.72 6.41
C GLU A 234 6.06 25.42 5.70
N ILE A 235 6.09 24.62 4.64
CA ILE A 235 4.89 24.17 3.93
C ILE A 235 4.09 23.21 4.80
N VAL A 236 4.76 22.26 5.46
CA VAL A 236 4.11 21.25 6.31
C VAL A 236 3.36 21.91 7.47
N LEU A 237 3.90 22.98 8.04
CA LEU A 237 3.26 23.73 9.13
C LEU A 237 2.00 24.49 8.69
N ARG A 238 1.92 24.90 7.41
CA ARG A 238 0.80 25.68 6.84
C ARG A 238 -0.21 24.86 6.05
N ALA A 239 0.05 23.56 5.83
CA ALA A 239 -0.72 22.67 4.98
C ALA A 239 -2.10 22.24 5.55
N GLY A 240 -2.41 22.62 6.79
CA GLY A 240 -3.63 22.21 7.48
C GLY A 240 -3.53 20.84 8.15
N LYS A 241 -4.52 20.51 8.99
CA LYS A 241 -4.52 19.32 9.86
C LYS A 241 -4.42 18.00 9.07
N LYS A 242 -5.26 17.83 8.04
CA LYS A 242 -5.30 16.60 7.21
C LYS A 242 -3.99 16.36 6.47
N ALA A 243 -3.45 17.39 5.82
CA ALA A 243 -2.16 17.30 5.15
C ALA A 243 -1.03 17.00 6.15
N GLY A 244 -1.04 17.60 7.35
CA GLY A 244 -0.08 17.28 8.41
C GLY A 244 -0.08 15.78 8.76
N ILE A 245 -1.26 15.21 9.00
CA ILE A 245 -1.44 13.77 9.26
C ILE A 245 -0.86 12.92 8.12
N MET A 246 -1.18 13.25 6.87
CA MET A 246 -0.66 12.53 5.69
C MET A 246 0.85 12.66 5.56
N GLY A 247 1.41 13.84 5.83
CA GLY A 247 2.84 14.09 5.83
C GLY A 247 3.56 13.21 6.86
N ASP A 248 2.98 13.00 8.04
CA ASP A 248 3.54 12.17 9.10
C ASP A 248 3.55 10.68 8.72
N VAL A 249 2.44 10.20 8.15
CA VAL A 249 2.35 8.83 7.64
C VAL A 249 3.31 8.63 6.45
N TYR A 250 3.39 9.61 5.53
CA TYR A 250 4.29 9.60 4.37
C TYR A 250 5.75 9.38 4.78
N ARG A 251 6.23 10.13 5.78
CA ARG A 251 7.61 10.00 6.30
C ARG A 251 7.91 8.57 6.72
N THR A 252 6.97 7.95 7.42
CA THR A 252 7.10 6.59 7.94
C THR A 252 7.10 5.56 6.81
N VAL A 253 6.12 5.63 5.90
CA VAL A 253 5.99 4.66 4.81
C VAL A 253 7.14 4.75 3.81
N SER A 254 7.61 5.97 3.49
CA SER A 254 8.73 6.19 2.57
C SER A 254 10.01 5.54 3.10
N ARG A 255 10.25 5.65 4.42
CA ARG A 255 11.37 4.97 5.10
C ARG A 255 11.25 3.46 5.04
N LEU A 256 10.06 2.91 5.35
CA LEU A 256 9.80 1.47 5.31
C LEU A 256 9.96 0.88 3.91
N SER A 257 9.45 1.58 2.88
CA SER A 257 9.62 1.19 1.48
C SER A 257 11.12 1.08 1.14
N GLY A 258 11.92 2.08 1.52
CA GLY A 258 13.37 2.06 1.30
C GLY A 258 14.12 0.94 2.05
N ILE A 259 13.71 0.58 3.27
CA ILE A 259 14.30 -0.55 4.00
C ILE A 259 14.01 -1.86 3.28
N ASN A 260 12.75 -2.11 2.94
CA ASN A 260 12.33 -3.34 2.29
C ASN A 260 12.93 -3.46 0.88
N GLN A 261 13.04 -2.36 0.14
CA GLN A 261 13.76 -2.32 -1.12
C GLN A 261 15.20 -2.80 -0.98
N LYS A 262 15.94 -2.27 0.01
CA LYS A 262 17.34 -2.66 0.25
C LYS A 262 17.45 -4.15 0.61
N LYS A 263 16.56 -4.67 1.45
CA LYS A 263 16.55 -6.09 1.84
C LYS A 263 16.21 -7.01 0.66
N TYR A 264 15.22 -6.65 -0.14
CA TYR A 264 14.87 -7.36 -1.37
C TYR A 264 16.06 -7.40 -2.35
N LEU A 265 16.67 -6.25 -2.64
CA LEU A 265 17.83 -6.16 -3.54
C LEU A 265 19.05 -6.91 -2.99
N SER A 266 19.27 -6.88 -1.67
CA SER A 266 20.34 -7.65 -1.04
C SER A 266 20.12 -9.16 -1.14
N SER A 267 18.87 -9.62 -0.98
CA SER A 267 18.50 -11.03 -1.10
C SER A 267 18.72 -11.52 -2.53
N MET A 268 18.23 -10.75 -3.52
CA MET A 268 18.50 -10.94 -4.94
C MET A 268 20.00 -11.06 -5.24
N LYS A 269 20.81 -10.11 -4.74
CA LYS A 269 22.27 -10.12 -4.94
C LYS A 269 22.92 -11.36 -4.34
N THR A 270 22.50 -11.74 -3.13
CA THR A 270 23.05 -12.90 -2.40
C THR A 270 22.74 -14.19 -3.16
N LEU A 271 21.50 -14.36 -3.64
CA LEU A 271 21.11 -15.52 -4.43
C LEU A 271 21.89 -15.60 -5.74
N SER A 272 22.10 -14.49 -6.44
CA SER A 272 22.94 -14.48 -7.64
C SER A 272 24.39 -14.86 -7.38
N ILE A 273 24.97 -14.41 -6.26
CA ILE A 273 26.33 -14.78 -5.87
C ILE A 273 26.40 -16.28 -5.52
N LEU A 274 25.47 -16.78 -4.70
CA LEU A 274 25.41 -18.20 -4.33
C LEU A 274 25.24 -19.09 -5.58
N ALA A 275 24.43 -18.69 -6.55
CA ALA A 275 24.23 -19.45 -7.77
C ALA A 275 25.51 -19.58 -8.62
N ILE A 276 26.32 -18.52 -8.70
CA ILE A 276 27.63 -18.55 -9.39
C ILE A 276 28.58 -19.53 -8.66
N PHE A 277 28.68 -19.44 -7.34
CA PHE A 277 29.55 -20.34 -6.57
C PHE A 277 29.04 -21.78 -6.60
N MET A 278 27.73 -21.99 -6.62
CA MET A 278 27.11 -23.31 -6.75
C MET A 278 27.47 -23.96 -8.09
N ALA A 279 27.39 -23.20 -9.19
CA ALA A 279 27.81 -23.67 -10.51
C ALA A 279 29.32 -23.95 -10.56
N LEU A 280 30.14 -23.07 -9.98
CA LEU A 280 31.59 -23.29 -9.85
C LEU A 280 31.91 -24.57 -9.07
N SER A 281 31.21 -24.82 -7.96
CA SER A 281 31.39 -26.01 -7.12
C SER A 281 31.09 -27.30 -7.89
N LEU A 282 30.03 -27.32 -8.71
CA LEU A 282 29.72 -28.47 -9.56
C LEU A 282 30.75 -28.70 -10.67
N LEU A 283 31.23 -27.63 -11.30
CA LEU A 283 32.26 -27.72 -12.34
C LEU A 283 33.56 -28.30 -11.78
N ILE A 284 33.99 -27.85 -10.59
CA ILE A 284 35.20 -28.36 -9.93
C ILE A 284 34.98 -29.80 -9.44
N TYR A 285 33.78 -30.13 -8.93
CA TYR A 285 33.46 -31.51 -8.56
C TYR A 285 33.57 -32.45 -9.77
N GLY A 286 33.04 -32.05 -10.93
CA GLY A 286 33.12 -32.83 -12.16
C GLY A 286 34.54 -33.06 -12.67
N SER A 287 35.50 -32.18 -12.34
CA SER A 287 36.90 -32.33 -12.75
C SER A 287 37.80 -33.01 -11.72
N SER A 288 37.46 -32.95 -10.43
CA SER A 288 38.34 -33.38 -9.32
C SER A 288 37.82 -34.55 -8.49
N GLU A 289 36.57 -34.97 -8.75
CA GLU A 289 35.80 -35.99 -8.00
C GLU A 289 35.81 -35.85 -6.47
N THR A 290 36.19 -34.67 -5.96
CA THR A 290 36.42 -34.46 -4.53
C THR A 290 35.09 -34.15 -3.85
N LYS A 291 34.67 -35.06 -2.94
CA LYS A 291 33.38 -34.99 -2.22
C LYS A 291 33.16 -33.67 -1.46
N LEU A 292 34.22 -32.93 -1.13
CA LEU A 292 34.14 -31.62 -0.49
C LEU A 292 33.36 -30.60 -1.34
N TYR A 293 33.55 -30.60 -2.66
CA TYR A 293 32.84 -29.69 -3.57
C TYR A 293 31.36 -30.04 -3.72
N LEU A 294 31.02 -31.32 -3.62
CA LEU A 294 29.62 -31.76 -3.56
C LEU A 294 28.96 -31.33 -2.24
N ALA A 295 29.68 -31.45 -1.12
CA ALA A 295 29.20 -30.94 0.17
C ALA A 295 29.04 -29.41 0.15
N GLY A 296 30.01 -28.68 -0.43
CA GLY A 296 29.96 -27.23 -0.61
C GLY A 296 28.77 -26.77 -1.45
N TYR A 297 28.47 -27.49 -2.54
CA TYR A 297 27.25 -27.30 -3.34
C TYR A 297 25.99 -27.45 -2.46
N GLY A 298 25.89 -28.53 -1.68
CA GLY A 298 24.75 -28.78 -0.80
C GLY A 298 24.55 -27.67 0.25
N ILE A 299 25.63 -27.16 0.84
CA ILE A 299 25.59 -26.03 1.78
C ILE A 299 25.06 -24.76 1.09
N MET A 300 25.57 -24.42 -0.10
CA MET A 300 25.14 -23.24 -0.83
C MET A 300 23.67 -23.32 -1.29
N LEU A 301 23.20 -24.52 -1.65
CA LEU A 301 21.80 -24.77 -1.95
C LEU A 301 20.92 -24.56 -0.71
N ALA A 302 21.31 -25.10 0.44
CA ALA A 302 20.61 -24.90 1.71
C ALA A 302 20.57 -23.42 2.13
N LEU A 303 21.67 -22.68 1.96
CA LEU A 303 21.72 -21.23 2.19
C LEU A 303 20.81 -20.47 1.24
N SER A 304 20.75 -20.86 -0.04
CA SER A 304 19.85 -20.24 -1.02
C SER A 304 18.38 -20.45 -0.65
N ALA A 305 18.02 -21.69 -0.26
CA ALA A 305 16.69 -22.01 0.24
C ALA A 305 16.34 -21.21 1.51
N LEU A 306 17.30 -21.04 2.43
CA LEU A 306 17.13 -20.22 3.64
C LEU A 306 16.87 -18.74 3.28
N VAL A 307 17.63 -18.18 2.34
CA VAL A 307 17.45 -16.79 1.89
C VAL A 307 16.08 -16.60 1.25
N LEU A 308 15.64 -17.53 0.40
CA LEU A 308 14.29 -17.51 -0.19
C LEU A 308 13.20 -17.59 0.88
N PHE A 309 13.30 -18.57 1.78
CA PHE A 309 12.35 -18.75 2.87
C PHE A 309 12.24 -17.51 3.77
N VAL A 310 13.38 -16.91 4.15
CA VAL A 310 13.37 -15.68 4.94
C VAL A 310 12.78 -14.51 4.16
N SER A 311 13.12 -14.37 2.88
CA SER A 311 12.62 -13.29 2.02
C SER A 311 11.11 -13.38 1.80
N GLU A 312 10.56 -14.58 1.60
CA GLU A 312 9.12 -14.83 1.46
C GLU A 312 8.39 -14.66 2.79
N LYS A 313 8.88 -15.27 3.86
CA LYS A 313 8.25 -15.16 5.19
C LYS A 313 8.21 -13.72 5.70
N ARG A 314 9.22 -12.92 5.36
CA ARG A 314 9.26 -11.48 5.69
C ARG A 314 8.58 -10.61 4.63
N ASP A 315 8.35 -11.17 3.45
CA ASP A 315 7.76 -10.56 2.25
C ASP A 315 8.34 -9.17 1.99
N TYR A 316 9.67 -9.12 1.81
CA TYR A 316 10.38 -7.87 1.52
C TYR A 316 9.94 -7.24 0.19
N HIS A 317 9.60 -8.07 -0.80
CA HIS A 317 9.19 -7.59 -2.12
C HIS A 317 7.79 -6.97 -2.08
N GLY A 318 6.78 -7.67 -1.54
CA GLY A 318 5.42 -7.16 -1.43
C GLY A 318 5.36 -5.90 -0.57
N LYS A 319 6.04 -5.89 0.59
CA LYS A 319 6.16 -4.68 1.42
C LYS A 319 6.80 -3.51 0.68
N TYR A 320 7.88 -3.75 -0.06
CA TYR A 320 8.53 -2.68 -0.84
C TYR A 320 7.54 -2.04 -1.83
N LEU A 321 6.84 -2.86 -2.61
CA LEU A 321 5.91 -2.39 -3.64
C LEU A 321 4.71 -1.66 -3.02
N GLN A 322 4.01 -2.29 -2.08
CA GLN A 322 2.80 -1.74 -1.45
C GLN A 322 3.11 -0.44 -0.68
N TYR A 323 4.22 -0.39 0.07
CA TYR A 323 4.63 0.84 0.75
C TYR A 323 5.11 1.92 -0.22
N ARG A 324 5.68 1.55 -1.38
CA ARG A 324 6.02 2.53 -2.42
C ARG A 324 4.76 3.17 -3.00
N VAL A 325 3.76 2.37 -3.36
CA VAL A 325 2.48 2.89 -3.86
C VAL A 325 1.82 3.79 -2.82
N LEU A 326 1.70 3.34 -1.56
CA LEU A 326 1.13 4.16 -0.49
C LEU A 326 1.90 5.48 -0.31
N SER A 327 3.24 5.45 -0.40
CA SER A 327 4.05 6.67 -0.30
C SER A 327 3.76 7.67 -1.41
N GLU A 328 3.64 7.22 -2.66
CA GLU A 328 3.36 8.13 -3.78
C GLU A 328 1.91 8.65 -3.72
N THR A 329 0.94 7.80 -3.37
CA THR A 329 -0.44 8.21 -3.16
C THR A 329 -0.57 9.24 -2.04
N LEU A 330 0.08 9.03 -0.89
CA LEU A 330 0.08 10.00 0.21
C LEU A 330 0.76 11.31 -0.18
N ARG A 331 1.82 11.27 -0.99
CA ARG A 331 2.49 12.48 -1.47
C ARG A 331 1.56 13.29 -2.37
N ALA A 332 0.88 12.66 -3.32
CA ALA A 332 -0.10 13.32 -4.18
C ALA A 332 -1.25 13.91 -3.35
N GLN A 333 -1.86 13.11 -2.46
CA GLN A 333 -2.94 13.58 -1.59
C GLN A 333 -2.50 14.71 -0.66
N PHE A 334 -1.27 14.67 -0.12
CA PHE A 334 -0.73 15.75 0.70
C PHE A 334 -0.77 17.09 -0.04
N PHE A 335 -0.32 17.15 -1.29
CA PHE A 335 -0.34 18.39 -2.06
C PHE A 335 -1.74 18.79 -2.52
N LEU A 336 -2.64 17.83 -2.75
CA LEU A 336 -4.06 18.13 -2.98
C LEU A 336 -4.69 18.80 -1.74
N CYS A 337 -4.43 18.27 -0.54
CA CYS A 337 -4.89 18.90 0.70
C CYS A 337 -4.25 20.28 0.90
N CYS A 338 -2.97 20.48 0.54
CA CYS A 338 -2.36 21.82 0.52
C CYS A 338 -3.11 22.79 -0.42
N ALA A 339 -3.70 22.30 -1.50
CA ALA A 339 -4.53 23.05 -2.44
C ALA A 339 -6.01 23.13 -2.03
N ASN A 340 -6.37 22.71 -0.82
CA ASN A 340 -7.75 22.60 -0.31
C ASN A 340 -8.65 21.65 -1.13
N ILE A 341 -8.04 20.67 -1.82
CA ILE A 341 -8.73 19.58 -2.49
C ILE A 341 -8.68 18.35 -1.57
N GLU A 342 -9.82 18.01 -0.97
CA GLU A 342 -9.92 16.91 0.00
C GLU A 342 -10.51 15.62 -0.60
N ASP A 343 -10.78 15.61 -1.91
CA ASP A 343 -11.22 14.42 -2.61
C ASP A 343 -10.17 13.32 -2.51
N ASN A 344 -10.62 12.09 -2.24
CA ASN A 344 -9.75 10.95 -2.17
C ASN A 344 -9.24 10.59 -3.59
N ILE A 345 -7.95 10.82 -3.83
CA ILE A 345 -7.31 10.57 -5.13
C ILE A 345 -7.37 9.10 -5.55
N THR A 346 -7.48 8.16 -4.61
CA THR A 346 -7.57 6.72 -4.90
C THR A 346 -8.87 6.32 -5.58
N GLU A 347 -9.89 7.19 -5.59
CA GLU A 347 -11.09 6.96 -6.41
C GLU A 347 -10.77 6.98 -7.91
N GLN A 348 -9.68 7.64 -8.29
CA GLN A 348 -9.16 7.68 -9.66
C GLN A 348 -8.21 6.52 -9.98
N PHE A 349 -8.01 5.56 -9.06
CA PHE A 349 -7.27 4.34 -9.38
C PHE A 349 -7.92 3.61 -10.56
N THR A 350 -7.07 3.05 -11.43
CA THR A 350 -7.54 2.11 -12.44
C THR A 350 -8.18 0.89 -11.79
N TRP A 351 -9.02 0.15 -12.53
CA TRP A 351 -9.72 -1.02 -12.01
C TRP A 351 -8.78 -2.06 -11.36
N THR A 352 -7.64 -2.31 -12.00
CA THR A 352 -6.60 -3.20 -11.49
C THR A 352 -6.03 -2.69 -10.16
N GLN A 353 -5.71 -1.40 -10.06
CA GLN A 353 -5.21 -0.80 -8.82
C GLN A 353 -6.24 -0.85 -7.68
N LYS A 354 -7.53 -0.61 -7.97
CA LYS A 354 -8.60 -0.72 -6.98
C LYS A 354 -8.67 -2.12 -6.37
N THR A 355 -8.35 -3.15 -7.15
CA THR A 355 -8.31 -4.54 -6.68
C THR A 355 -7.01 -4.86 -5.93
N ASP A 356 -5.85 -4.49 -6.49
CA ASP A 356 -4.52 -4.89 -5.99
C ASP A 356 -4.01 -4.04 -4.81
N SER A 357 -4.59 -2.86 -4.61
CA SER A 357 -4.16 -1.86 -3.62
C SER A 357 -5.33 -1.34 -2.79
N LEU A 358 -6.35 -2.17 -2.55
CA LEU A 358 -7.56 -1.77 -1.83
C LEU A 358 -7.28 -1.20 -0.43
N TRP A 359 -6.32 -1.79 0.30
CA TRP A 359 -5.95 -1.30 1.63
C TRP A 359 -5.41 0.14 1.60
N ILE A 360 -4.77 0.56 0.50
CA ILE A 360 -4.28 1.93 0.31
C ILE A 360 -5.46 2.89 0.19
N LYS A 361 -6.49 2.51 -0.57
CA LYS A 361 -7.74 3.26 -0.65
C LYS A 361 -8.37 3.41 0.72
N LYS A 362 -8.63 2.30 1.44
CA LYS A 362 -9.25 2.33 2.78
C LYS A 362 -8.41 3.06 3.83
N ALA A 363 -7.09 2.95 3.76
CA ALA A 363 -6.19 3.73 4.59
C ALA A 363 -6.37 5.23 4.33
N LEU A 364 -6.44 5.66 3.06
CA LEU A 364 -6.60 7.07 2.71
C LEU A 364 -7.98 7.60 3.07
N ASP A 365 -9.04 6.82 2.83
CA ASP A 365 -10.40 7.10 3.29
C ASP A 365 -10.41 7.41 4.80
N SER A 366 -9.73 6.57 5.58
CA SER A 366 -9.66 6.73 7.03
C SER A 366 -8.79 7.91 7.48
N LEU A 367 -7.77 8.31 6.72
CA LEU A 367 -6.89 9.45 7.01
C LEU A 367 -7.54 10.79 6.63
N LEU A 368 -8.45 10.78 5.66
CA LEU A 368 -9.21 11.96 5.21
C LEU A 368 -10.38 12.32 6.13
N VAL A 369 -10.71 11.47 7.11
CA VAL A 369 -11.73 11.76 8.14
C VAL A 369 -11.38 13.04 8.91
N GLY A 370 -12.33 13.96 8.99
CA GLY A 370 -12.21 15.22 9.73
C GLY A 370 -12.90 16.38 9.02
N GLY A 371 -13.06 17.50 9.73
CA GLY A 371 -13.59 18.73 9.14
C GLY A 371 -12.65 19.32 8.08
N LYS A 372 -13.16 20.21 7.23
CA LYS A 372 -12.30 20.90 6.26
C LYS A 372 -11.20 21.68 6.99
N GLY A 373 -9.96 21.43 6.58
CA GLY A 373 -8.81 22.17 7.10
C GLY A 373 -8.37 23.22 6.10
N GLU A 374 -8.47 24.50 6.43
CA GLU A 374 -7.95 25.56 5.56
C GLU A 374 -6.42 25.54 5.52
N SER A 375 -5.88 25.12 4.37
CA SER A 375 -4.48 25.28 4.04
C SER A 375 -4.19 26.73 3.68
N LYS A 376 -3.09 27.27 4.22
CA LYS A 376 -2.57 28.61 3.94
C LYS A 376 -1.34 28.58 3.02
N VAL A 377 -1.16 27.48 2.29
CA VAL A 377 -0.04 27.30 1.34
C VAL A 377 -0.43 27.94 0.00
N SER A 378 0.46 28.77 -0.54
CA SER A 378 0.21 29.39 -1.84
C SER A 378 0.41 28.43 -3.01
N THR A 379 -0.27 28.68 -4.12
CA THR A 379 -0.14 27.89 -5.36
C THR A 379 1.31 27.82 -5.86
N GLU A 380 2.07 28.91 -5.76
CA GLU A 380 3.49 28.95 -6.17
C GLU A 380 4.40 28.08 -5.28
N GLU A 381 4.10 27.99 -3.99
CA GLU A 381 4.81 27.10 -3.07
C GLU A 381 4.52 25.63 -3.40
N ILE A 382 3.27 25.29 -3.71
CA ILE A 382 2.88 23.95 -4.16
C ILE A 382 3.58 23.60 -5.47
N LYS A 383 3.54 24.49 -6.47
CA LYS A 383 4.23 24.31 -7.76
C LYS A 383 5.73 24.08 -7.58
N THR A 384 6.37 24.87 -6.73
CA THR A 384 7.82 24.77 -6.48
C THR A 384 8.18 23.48 -5.75
N ALA A 385 7.44 23.13 -4.69
CA ALA A 385 7.75 21.97 -3.86
C ALA A 385 7.38 20.64 -4.54
N TRP A 386 6.24 20.60 -5.23
CA TRP A 386 5.72 19.39 -5.87
C TRP A 386 6.20 19.27 -7.30
N ILE A 387 5.77 20.16 -8.20
CA ILE A 387 5.99 20.02 -9.65
C ILE A 387 7.48 20.16 -9.98
N VAL A 388 8.09 21.28 -9.60
CA VAL A 388 9.52 21.53 -9.89
C VAL A 388 10.42 20.57 -9.09
N GLY A 389 10.04 20.26 -7.85
CA GLY A 389 10.72 19.27 -7.02
C GLY A 389 10.76 17.88 -7.66
N GLN A 390 9.62 17.37 -8.11
CA GLN A 390 9.52 16.04 -8.74
C GLN A 390 10.18 16.01 -10.13
N LEU A 391 10.04 17.05 -10.94
CA LEU A 391 10.75 17.17 -12.21
C LEU A 391 12.28 17.01 -12.02
N ASN A 392 12.86 17.77 -11.08
CA ASN A 392 14.29 17.69 -10.79
C ASN A 392 14.72 16.31 -10.26
N TYR A 393 13.88 15.69 -9.44
CA TYR A 393 14.10 14.33 -8.95
C TYR A 393 14.15 13.32 -10.11
N HIS A 394 13.17 13.33 -11.01
CA HIS A 394 13.10 12.39 -12.14
C HIS A 394 14.25 12.60 -13.14
N LEU A 395 14.62 13.85 -13.45
CA LEU A 395 15.79 14.14 -14.30
C LEU A 395 17.09 13.61 -13.68
N SER A 396 17.26 13.78 -12.37
CA SER A 396 18.44 13.29 -11.63
C SER A 396 18.45 11.75 -11.55
N ALA A 397 17.30 11.14 -11.29
CA ALA A 397 17.11 9.69 -11.23
C ALA A 397 17.37 9.04 -12.59
N ARG A 398 16.87 9.63 -13.67
CA ARG A 398 17.14 9.22 -15.05
C ARG A 398 18.65 9.20 -15.34
N LYS A 399 19.36 10.29 -15.06
CA LYS A 399 20.81 10.38 -15.30
C LYS A 399 21.58 9.31 -14.53
N LYS A 400 21.19 9.05 -13.27
CA LYS A 400 21.77 8.01 -12.42
C LYS A 400 21.49 6.60 -12.98
N ASN A 401 20.25 6.31 -13.37
CA ASN A 401 19.84 5.00 -13.88
C ASN A 401 20.44 4.73 -15.27
N SER A 402 20.50 5.74 -16.14
CA SER A 402 21.15 5.65 -17.46
C SER A 402 22.64 5.32 -17.36
N ARG A 403 23.38 5.96 -16.43
CA ARG A 403 24.79 5.62 -16.17
C ARG A 403 24.94 4.15 -15.74
N LYS A 404 24.08 3.66 -14.84
CA LYS A 404 24.09 2.25 -14.42
C LYS A 404 23.74 1.30 -15.55
N HIS A 405 22.72 1.61 -16.35
CA HIS A 405 22.33 0.78 -17.48
C HIS A 405 23.44 0.69 -18.53
N LYS A 406 24.10 1.81 -18.89
CA LYS A 406 25.24 1.82 -19.80
C LYS A 406 26.40 0.98 -19.28
N LEU A 407 26.75 1.12 -17.99
CA LEU A 407 27.79 0.31 -17.37
C LEU A 407 27.44 -1.18 -17.43
N ASN A 408 26.22 -1.55 -17.04
CA ASN A 408 25.78 -2.94 -17.02
C ASN A 408 25.71 -3.57 -18.42
N LYS A 409 25.22 -2.83 -19.42
CA LYS A 409 25.20 -3.28 -20.82
C LYS A 409 26.61 -3.47 -21.36
N GLY A 410 27.52 -2.54 -21.04
CA GLY A 410 28.94 -2.65 -21.36
C GLY A 410 29.59 -3.88 -20.72
N THR A 411 29.35 -4.12 -19.43
CA THR A 411 29.90 -5.30 -18.74
C THR A 411 29.35 -6.61 -19.30
N SER A 412 28.04 -6.72 -19.54
CA SER A 412 27.46 -7.96 -20.10
C SER A 412 27.96 -8.21 -21.52
N GLY A 413 28.07 -7.16 -22.36
CA GLY A 413 28.65 -7.26 -23.70
C GLY A 413 30.12 -7.67 -23.68
N ALA A 414 30.92 -7.07 -22.79
CA ALA A 414 32.32 -7.43 -22.62
C ALA A 414 32.49 -8.88 -22.16
N VAL A 415 31.71 -9.35 -21.18
CA VAL A 415 31.74 -10.74 -20.71
C VAL A 415 31.36 -11.69 -21.85
N PHE A 416 30.36 -11.35 -22.67
CA PHE A 416 29.99 -12.16 -23.84
C PHE A 416 31.11 -12.25 -24.88
N VAL A 417 31.72 -11.12 -25.26
CA VAL A 417 32.84 -11.07 -26.20
C VAL A 417 34.04 -11.85 -25.65
N LEU A 418 34.39 -11.64 -24.37
CA LEU A 418 35.47 -12.39 -23.71
C LEU A 418 35.18 -13.89 -23.68
N SER A 419 33.94 -14.30 -23.47
CA SER A 419 33.54 -15.72 -23.52
C SER A 419 33.73 -16.30 -24.93
N LEU A 420 33.34 -15.55 -25.96
CA LEU A 420 33.50 -15.96 -27.37
C LEU A 420 34.99 -16.04 -27.77
N VAL A 421 35.79 -15.04 -27.39
CA VAL A 421 37.23 -15.02 -27.65
C VAL A 421 37.92 -16.16 -26.92
N ALA A 422 37.57 -16.41 -25.65
CA ALA A 422 38.11 -17.54 -24.88
C ALA A 422 37.75 -18.87 -25.54
N LEU A 423 36.51 -19.04 -26.03
CA LEU A 423 36.09 -20.23 -26.76
C LEU A 423 36.93 -20.46 -28.03
N LEU A 424 37.11 -19.42 -28.85
CA LEU A 424 37.90 -19.51 -30.07
C LEU A 424 39.38 -19.79 -29.78
N ALA A 425 39.95 -19.13 -28.76
CA ALA A 425 41.33 -19.32 -28.36
C ALA A 425 41.59 -20.74 -27.83
N VAL A 426 40.72 -21.25 -26.96
CA VAL A 426 40.81 -22.63 -26.45
C VAL A 426 40.61 -23.62 -27.58
N GLY A 427 39.61 -23.42 -28.46
CA GLY A 427 39.38 -24.28 -29.63
C GLY A 427 40.56 -24.30 -30.61
N ALA A 428 41.22 -23.16 -30.84
CA ALA A 428 42.43 -23.10 -31.65
C ALA A 428 43.61 -23.81 -30.96
N ALA A 429 43.78 -23.62 -29.65
CA ALA A 429 44.82 -24.33 -28.89
C ALA A 429 44.62 -25.85 -28.95
N GLU A 430 43.37 -26.31 -28.86
CA GLU A 430 42.99 -27.72 -28.99
C GLU A 430 43.33 -28.30 -30.37
N PHE A 431 43.07 -27.53 -31.43
CA PHE A 431 43.32 -27.98 -32.80
C PHE A 431 44.80 -27.96 -33.19
N PHE A 432 45.53 -26.90 -32.82
CA PHE A 432 46.91 -26.68 -33.26
C PHE A 432 47.98 -27.18 -32.27
N PHE A 433 47.66 -27.25 -30.98
CA PHE A 433 48.65 -27.54 -29.93
C PHE A 433 48.15 -28.56 -28.87
N PRO A 434 47.58 -29.72 -29.28
CA PRO A 434 47.02 -30.68 -28.32
C PRO A 434 48.07 -31.19 -27.31
N GLU A 435 49.30 -31.43 -27.75
CA GLU A 435 50.41 -31.92 -26.91
C GLU A 435 50.83 -30.92 -25.79
N TYR A 436 50.62 -29.62 -26.00
CA TYR A 436 50.92 -28.60 -24.99
C TYR A 436 49.83 -28.49 -23.92
N LEU A 437 48.59 -28.81 -24.27
CA LEU A 437 47.45 -28.74 -23.35
C LEU A 437 47.45 -29.87 -22.32
N ASP A 438 48.07 -31.00 -22.66
CA ASP A 438 48.20 -32.15 -21.76
C ASP A 438 49.38 -32.03 -20.79
N LYS A 439 50.13 -30.92 -20.84
CA LYS A 439 51.16 -30.62 -19.84
C LYS A 439 50.51 -30.39 -18.47
N VAL A 440 51.01 -31.16 -17.51
CA VAL A 440 50.70 -30.99 -16.09
C VAL A 440 51.25 -29.64 -15.61
N LEU A 441 50.38 -28.81 -15.04
CA LEU A 441 50.80 -27.58 -14.39
C LEU A 441 51.43 -27.91 -13.03
N PRO A 442 52.65 -27.42 -12.73
CA PRO A 442 53.27 -27.58 -11.41
C PRO A 442 52.61 -26.62 -10.42
N LEU A 443 51.37 -26.91 -10.01
CA LEU A 443 50.77 -26.26 -8.86
C LEU A 443 51.47 -26.81 -7.61
N GLY A 444 52.42 -26.07 -7.06
CA GLY A 444 53.08 -26.38 -5.79
C GLY A 444 52.11 -26.22 -4.58
N GLY A 445 52.43 -25.34 -3.63
CA GLY A 445 51.61 -25.11 -2.42
C GLY A 445 50.17 -24.61 -2.66
N HIS A 446 49.83 -24.23 -3.89
CA HIS A 446 48.48 -23.80 -4.27
C HIS A 446 47.48 -24.97 -4.47
N LYS A 447 47.95 -26.24 -4.53
CA LYS A 447 47.05 -27.42 -4.47
C LYS A 447 46.21 -27.42 -3.18
N LEU A 448 46.77 -26.91 -2.07
CA LEU A 448 46.07 -26.74 -0.79
C LEU A 448 45.03 -25.61 -0.83
N LEU A 449 45.34 -24.49 -1.51
CA LEU A 449 44.43 -23.33 -1.65
C LEU A 449 43.19 -23.70 -2.48
N LEU A 450 43.37 -24.56 -3.47
CA LEU A 450 42.31 -25.08 -4.33
C LEU A 450 41.72 -26.40 -3.82
N LEU A 451 42.02 -26.86 -2.59
CA LEU A 451 41.40 -28.05 -1.97
C LEU A 451 41.34 -29.30 -2.87
N LEU A 452 42.33 -29.47 -3.75
CA LEU A 452 42.41 -30.60 -4.67
C LEU A 452 43.09 -31.79 -3.99
N ASN A 453 42.66 -33.00 -4.35
CA ASN A 453 43.24 -34.23 -3.82
C ASN A 453 44.72 -34.33 -4.22
N SER A 454 45.59 -34.83 -3.34
CA SER A 454 47.06 -34.75 -3.50
C SER A 454 47.62 -35.53 -4.70
N ASN A 455 46.82 -36.41 -5.31
CA ASN A 455 47.23 -37.30 -6.40
C ASN A 455 46.76 -36.87 -7.79
N GLU A 456 46.06 -35.74 -7.93
CA GLU A 456 45.62 -35.24 -9.24
C GLU A 456 46.50 -34.10 -9.74
N ASP A 457 46.86 -34.22 -11.00
CA ASP A 457 47.63 -33.24 -11.74
C ASP A 457 46.69 -32.50 -12.70
N ILE A 458 46.49 -31.21 -12.42
CA ILE A 458 45.67 -30.34 -13.28
C ILE A 458 46.43 -30.12 -14.58
N THR A 459 45.83 -30.51 -15.69
CA THR A 459 46.35 -30.18 -17.02
C THR A 459 45.97 -28.76 -17.40
N LEU A 460 46.75 -28.14 -18.27
CA LEU A 460 46.37 -26.85 -18.85
C LEU A 460 45.00 -26.93 -19.53
N ARG A 461 44.70 -28.08 -20.16
CA ARG A 461 43.39 -28.42 -20.73
C ARG A 461 42.25 -28.28 -19.71
N SER A 462 42.33 -28.95 -18.55
CA SER A 462 41.24 -28.93 -17.56
C SER A 462 40.98 -27.54 -16.98
N LEU A 463 42.04 -26.75 -16.78
CA LEU A 463 41.93 -25.38 -16.30
C LEU A 463 41.23 -24.47 -17.33
N LEU A 464 41.59 -24.60 -18.61
CA LEU A 464 40.96 -23.86 -19.70
C LEU A 464 39.48 -24.25 -19.87
N SER A 465 39.14 -25.54 -19.77
CA SER A 465 37.75 -26.02 -19.82
C SER A 465 36.92 -25.48 -18.64
N LEU A 466 37.50 -25.37 -17.44
CA LEU A 466 36.83 -24.79 -16.28
C LEU A 466 36.53 -23.29 -16.49
N ILE A 467 37.54 -22.51 -16.93
CA ILE A 467 37.39 -21.07 -17.21
C ILE A 467 36.34 -20.84 -18.30
N LEU A 468 36.40 -21.65 -19.36
CA LEU A 468 35.45 -21.59 -20.48
C LEU A 468 34.02 -21.91 -20.03
N SER A 469 33.84 -22.76 -19.03
CA SER A 469 32.53 -23.11 -18.48
C SER A 469 31.97 -22.03 -17.53
N ILE A 470 32.82 -21.35 -16.75
CA ILE A 470 32.40 -20.31 -15.79
C ILE A 470 31.94 -19.03 -16.50
N LEU A 471 32.61 -18.65 -17.59
CA LEU A 471 32.36 -17.37 -18.27
C LEU A 471 30.91 -17.23 -18.80
N PRO A 472 30.33 -18.19 -19.55
CA PRO A 472 28.93 -18.16 -19.97
C PRO A 472 27.95 -18.18 -18.81
N ILE A 473 28.26 -18.94 -17.75
CA ILE A 473 27.43 -19.03 -16.55
C ILE A 473 27.34 -17.66 -15.87
N CYS A 474 28.48 -17.01 -15.63
CA CYS A 474 28.53 -15.64 -15.12
C CYS A 474 27.77 -14.66 -16.03
N ALA A 475 27.94 -14.76 -17.35
CA ALA A 475 27.25 -13.90 -18.32
C ALA A 475 25.71 -14.02 -18.22
N LEU A 476 25.20 -15.26 -18.23
CA LEU A 476 23.78 -15.58 -18.11
C LEU A 476 23.21 -15.09 -16.77
N PHE A 477 23.94 -15.30 -15.67
CA PHE A 477 23.51 -14.84 -14.35
C PHE A 477 23.47 -13.31 -14.24
N PHE A 478 24.48 -12.60 -14.73
CA PHE A 478 24.46 -11.14 -14.75
C PHE A 478 23.32 -10.62 -15.61
N SER A 479 23.07 -11.22 -16.79
CA SER A 479 21.95 -10.88 -17.64
C SER A 479 20.61 -11.05 -16.92
N ASN A 480 20.41 -12.17 -16.22
CA ASN A 480 19.16 -12.46 -15.49
C ASN A 480 18.98 -11.54 -14.26
N TYR A 481 20.03 -11.33 -13.45
CA TYR A 481 20.00 -10.42 -12.29
C TYR A 481 19.73 -8.97 -12.70
N TYR A 482 20.41 -8.46 -13.74
CA TYR A 482 20.19 -7.10 -14.23
C TYR A 482 18.88 -6.95 -15.00
N GLY A 483 18.39 -8.02 -15.66
CA GLY A 483 17.06 -8.08 -16.25
C GLY A 483 15.96 -7.86 -15.21
N LYS A 484 16.05 -8.56 -14.06
CA LYS A 484 15.13 -8.39 -12.93
C LYS A 484 15.18 -7.01 -12.26
N LEU A 485 16.23 -6.21 -12.50
CA LEU A 485 16.29 -4.83 -12.02
C LEU A 485 15.49 -3.86 -12.91
N SER A 486 15.07 -4.29 -14.10
CA SER A 486 14.26 -3.55 -15.08
C SER A 486 14.76 -2.11 -15.29
N LEU A 487 16.08 -1.93 -15.38
CA LEU A 487 16.70 -0.60 -15.41
C LEU A 487 16.27 0.22 -16.63
N GLU A 488 16.08 -0.43 -17.78
CA GLU A 488 15.59 0.22 -19.00
C GLU A 488 14.19 0.79 -18.79
N ARG A 489 13.27 -0.03 -18.28
CA ARG A 489 11.91 0.40 -17.95
C ARG A 489 11.89 1.52 -16.89
N LYS A 490 12.75 1.44 -15.87
CA LYS A 490 12.91 2.53 -14.89
C LYS A 490 13.39 3.84 -15.53
N ILE A 491 14.24 3.79 -16.56
CA ILE A 491 14.68 5.01 -17.27
C ILE A 491 13.51 5.58 -18.04
N GLU A 492 12.78 4.74 -18.77
CA GLU A 492 11.59 5.13 -19.53
C GLU A 492 10.52 5.74 -18.62
N ASP A 493 10.23 5.14 -17.47
CA ASP A 493 9.26 5.66 -16.50
C ASP A 493 9.70 7.04 -15.97
N ASN A 494 11.00 7.25 -15.69
CA ASN A 494 11.50 8.56 -15.28
C ASN A 494 11.40 9.59 -16.40
N ASP A 495 11.53 9.18 -17.67
CA ASP A 495 11.37 10.07 -18.83
C ASP A 495 9.91 10.47 -19.00
N LYS A 496 8.98 9.52 -18.91
CA LYS A 496 7.54 9.79 -18.94
C LYS A 496 7.10 10.74 -17.82
N MET A 497 7.53 10.46 -16.58
CA MET A 497 7.23 11.33 -15.45
C MET A 497 7.86 12.72 -15.59
N ALA A 498 9.11 12.82 -16.09
CA ALA A 498 9.74 14.13 -16.33
C ALA A 498 8.96 14.95 -17.37
N VAL A 499 8.47 14.31 -18.45
CA VAL A 499 7.61 14.97 -19.44
C VAL A 499 6.30 15.43 -18.79
N LEU A 500 5.63 14.58 -18.02
CA LEU A 500 4.40 14.92 -17.31
C LEU A 500 4.56 16.17 -16.42
N TYR A 501 5.58 16.21 -15.56
CA TYR A 501 5.81 17.37 -14.69
C TYR A 501 6.30 18.61 -15.44
N GLN A 502 7.03 18.44 -16.55
CA GLN A 502 7.43 19.55 -17.41
C GLN A 502 6.18 20.18 -18.06
N THR A 503 5.26 19.37 -18.60
CA THR A 503 3.98 19.85 -19.14
C THR A 503 3.14 20.54 -18.07
N ALA A 504 3.06 19.99 -16.85
CA ALA A 504 2.34 20.63 -15.74
C ALA A 504 2.98 21.97 -15.33
N LYS A 505 4.31 22.05 -15.33
CA LYS A 505 5.05 23.29 -15.05
C LYS A 505 4.70 24.37 -16.09
N GLU A 506 4.75 24.03 -17.37
CA GLU A 506 4.40 24.94 -18.47
C GLU A 506 2.93 25.37 -18.41
N ALA A 507 2.02 24.44 -18.07
CA ALA A 507 0.61 24.72 -17.90
C ALA A 507 0.34 25.74 -16.77
N CYS A 508 1.08 25.64 -15.65
CA CYS A 508 1.06 26.64 -14.57
C CYS A 508 1.62 28.00 -15.00
N GLU A 509 2.71 28.03 -15.77
CA GLU A 509 3.36 29.27 -16.21
C GLU A 509 2.53 30.04 -17.23
N ASN A 510 1.80 29.31 -18.09
CA ASN A 510 0.96 29.87 -19.14
C ASN A 510 -0.50 30.11 -18.69
N SER A 511 -0.83 29.85 -17.42
CA SER A 511 -2.20 29.96 -16.86
C SER A 511 -3.27 29.28 -17.73
N THR A 512 -2.95 28.12 -18.28
CA THR A 512 -3.81 27.42 -19.26
C THR A 512 -5.09 26.85 -18.67
N CYS A 513 -5.13 26.63 -17.36
CA CYS A 513 -6.28 26.10 -16.62
C CYS A 513 -6.22 26.54 -15.15
N GLU A 514 -7.36 26.40 -14.46
CA GLU A 514 -7.45 26.68 -13.03
C GLU A 514 -6.48 25.79 -12.23
N PRO A 515 -5.71 26.34 -11.28
CA PRO A 515 -4.68 25.59 -10.55
C PRO A 515 -5.21 24.32 -9.85
N CYS A 516 -6.41 24.37 -9.29
CA CYS A 516 -7.00 23.22 -8.60
C CYS A 516 -7.26 22.04 -9.56
N ASP A 517 -7.81 22.32 -10.74
CA ASP A 517 -8.07 21.29 -11.76
C ASP A 517 -6.74 20.71 -12.29
N LEU A 518 -5.74 21.56 -12.52
CA LEU A 518 -4.40 21.13 -12.91
C LEU A 518 -3.77 20.19 -11.88
N PHE A 519 -3.81 20.55 -10.60
CA PHE A 519 -3.26 19.73 -9.52
C PHE A 519 -3.98 18.39 -9.38
N PHE A 520 -5.31 18.38 -9.49
CA PHE A 520 -6.08 17.14 -9.44
C PHE A 520 -5.75 16.22 -10.63
N ARG A 521 -5.68 16.76 -11.85
CA ARG A 521 -5.29 15.99 -13.04
C ARG A 521 -3.85 15.48 -12.95
N LEU A 522 -2.92 16.29 -12.48
CA LEU A 522 -1.54 15.87 -12.26
C LEU A 522 -1.45 14.73 -11.24
N ALA A 523 -2.15 14.85 -10.11
CA ALA A 523 -2.22 13.80 -9.10
C ALA A 523 -2.78 12.50 -9.71
N ARG A 524 -3.82 12.60 -10.54
CA ARG A 524 -4.42 11.46 -11.24
C ARG A 524 -3.41 10.75 -12.13
N GLU A 525 -2.72 11.47 -13.01
CA GLU A 525 -1.73 10.85 -13.91
C GLU A 525 -0.56 10.23 -13.10
N GLU A 526 -0.13 10.90 -12.03
CA GLU A 526 0.94 10.41 -11.15
C GLU A 526 0.59 9.06 -10.49
N ILE A 527 -0.64 8.91 -9.98
CA ILE A 527 -1.07 7.65 -9.37
C ILE A 527 -1.29 6.55 -10.40
N ILE A 528 -1.70 6.88 -11.63
CA ILE A 528 -1.85 5.91 -12.72
C ILE A 528 -0.48 5.35 -13.11
N GLU A 529 0.52 6.21 -13.29
CA GLU A 529 1.89 5.78 -13.57
C GLU A 529 2.49 4.95 -12.41
N SER A 530 2.17 5.31 -11.17
CA SER A 530 2.54 4.50 -9.99
C SER A 530 1.90 3.11 -10.02
N GLY A 531 0.67 3.00 -10.53
CA GLY A 531 -0.02 1.73 -10.77
C GLY A 531 0.62 0.89 -11.86
N ASN A 532 0.95 1.51 -12.99
CA ASN A 532 1.67 0.86 -14.08
C ASN A 532 2.99 0.27 -13.59
N TRP A 533 3.74 1.07 -12.81
CA TRP A 533 4.97 0.66 -12.16
C TRP A 533 4.78 -0.58 -11.26
N PHE A 534 3.75 -0.54 -10.41
CA PHE A 534 3.43 -1.64 -9.50
C PHE A 534 3.13 -2.94 -10.26
N CYS A 535 2.28 -2.86 -11.30
CA CYS A 535 1.83 -4.02 -12.08
C CYS A 535 2.99 -4.82 -12.66
N TYR A 536 3.97 -4.16 -13.30
CA TYR A 536 5.09 -4.89 -13.89
C TYR A 536 6.14 -5.30 -12.85
N CYS A 537 6.32 -4.51 -11.78
CA CYS A 537 7.31 -4.82 -10.75
C CYS A 537 6.89 -6.02 -9.89
N ARG A 538 5.58 -6.28 -9.73
CA ARG A 538 5.03 -7.46 -9.04
C ARG A 538 5.51 -8.77 -9.65
N GLY A 539 5.73 -8.82 -10.96
CA GLY A 539 6.24 -10.00 -11.66
C GLY A 539 7.71 -10.32 -11.35
N ASN A 540 8.45 -9.41 -10.70
CA ASN A 540 9.84 -9.61 -10.34
C ASN A 540 10.01 -10.28 -8.96
N SER A 541 9.02 -11.04 -8.49
CA SER A 541 9.11 -11.70 -7.19
C SER A 541 10.26 -12.73 -7.16
N LEU A 542 10.70 -13.05 -5.94
CA LEU A 542 11.72 -14.07 -5.69
C LEU A 542 11.13 -15.49 -5.63
N GLY A 543 9.81 -15.61 -5.64
CA GLY A 543 9.12 -16.88 -5.44
C GLY A 543 9.49 -17.88 -6.50
N VAL A 544 9.83 -19.09 -6.06
CA VAL A 544 9.82 -20.26 -6.92
C VAL A 544 8.40 -20.81 -6.78
N GLU A 545 7.59 -20.73 -7.84
CA GLU A 545 6.38 -21.56 -7.91
C GLU A 545 6.89 -23.01 -7.95
N LEU A 546 6.88 -23.66 -6.79
CA LEU A 546 7.26 -25.07 -6.61
C LEU A 546 6.13 -25.99 -7.05
#